data_AF-A0A2W7MN90-F1
#
_entry.id   AF-A0A2W7MN90-F1
#
_cell.length_a   1.000
_cell.length_b   1.000
_cell.length_c   1.000
_cell.angle_alpha   90.00
_cell.angle_beta   90.00
_cell.angle_gamma   90.00
#
_symmetry.space_group_name_H-M   'P 1'
#
loop_
_entity.id
_entity.type
_entity.pdbx_description
1 polymer ?
#
loop_
_entity_poly.entity_id
_entity_poly.type
_entity_poly.pdbx_seq_one_letter_code
_entity_poly.pdbx_strand_id
1 'polypeptide(L)'
;MNPKIIPKNRSMDMKEKHQGKEEWKMFARRIQRNPFVKNHLLVRDNHKCTWCDLDIDKGFVGHHIDYDHVCEYKVMREYRSPTFKRPKRMIKVPDCESCSIANSNLFSECMSKLTTVHKLCNYKIAKHLD
;
A
#
# COMPACT_ATOMS: atom_id res chain seq x y z
N MET A 1 -0.13 -3.08 20.78
CA MET A 1 -0.83 -2.72 19.53
C MET A 1 -0.62 -1.24 19.26
N ASN A 2 -0.51 -0.84 18.00
CA ASN A 2 -0.16 0.53 17.63
C ASN A 2 -1.35 1.30 17.03
N PRO A 3 -2.13 2.06 17.83
CA PRO A 3 -3.32 2.77 17.31
C PRO A 3 -2.97 3.86 16.29
N LYS A 4 -1.71 4.30 16.19
CA LYS A 4 -1.28 5.35 15.25
C LYS A 4 -1.40 4.93 13.78
N ILE A 5 -1.51 3.63 13.50
CA ILE A 5 -1.67 3.12 12.13
C ILE A 5 -3.14 2.93 11.73
N ILE A 6 -4.10 3.22 12.62
CA ILE A 6 -5.52 3.25 12.24
C ILE A 6 -5.69 4.33 11.15
N PRO A 7 -6.33 4.02 10.01
CA PRO A 7 -6.48 4.98 8.93
C PRO A 7 -7.17 6.28 9.39
N LYS A 8 -6.56 7.43 9.11
CA LYS A 8 -7.11 8.76 9.47
C LYS A 8 -8.45 9.06 8.78
N ASN A 9 -8.66 8.46 7.63
CA ASN A 9 -9.85 8.65 6.79
C ASN A 9 -10.21 7.32 6.13
N ARG A 10 -11.49 7.14 5.80
CA ARG A 10 -11.95 5.94 5.11
C ARG A 10 -11.67 6.05 3.62
N SER A 11 -11.31 4.92 3.01
CA SER A 11 -11.04 4.84 1.57
C SER A 11 -12.24 5.30 0.72
N MET A 12 -13.48 5.05 1.15
CA MET A 12 -14.67 5.42 0.39
C MET A 12 -14.92 6.94 0.42
N ASP A 13 -14.76 7.57 1.58
CA ASP A 13 -14.90 9.03 1.73
C ASP A 13 -13.86 9.75 0.88
N MET A 14 -12.61 9.25 0.87
CA MET A 14 -11.55 9.84 0.04
C MET A 14 -11.75 9.55 -1.45
N LYS A 15 -12.37 8.43 -1.82
CA LYS A 15 -12.79 8.19 -3.21
C LYS A 15 -13.74 9.28 -3.68
N GLU A 16 -14.73 9.64 -2.86
CA GLU A 16 -15.71 10.68 -3.17
C GLU A 16 -15.05 12.06 -3.27
N LYS A 17 -14.25 12.44 -2.26
CA LYS A 17 -13.46 13.68 -2.25
C LYS A 17 -12.61 13.84 -3.51
N HIS A 18 -11.89 12.80 -3.90
CA HIS A 18 -11.02 12.79 -5.09
C HIS A 18 -11.77 12.45 -6.38
N GLN A 19 -13.09 12.35 -6.35
CA GLN A 19 -13.96 12.05 -7.49
C GLN A 19 -13.55 10.77 -8.25
N GLY A 20 -12.93 9.82 -7.55
CA GLY A 20 -12.43 8.58 -8.13
C GLY A 20 -11.38 8.76 -9.23
N LYS A 21 -10.63 9.87 -9.22
CA LYS A 21 -9.52 10.15 -10.15
C LYS A 21 -8.51 8.99 -10.20
N GLU A 22 -7.88 8.79 -11.36
CA GLU A 22 -6.96 7.68 -11.57
C GLU A 22 -5.72 7.79 -10.69
N GLU A 23 -5.24 9.00 -10.41
CA GLU A 23 -4.14 9.30 -9.50
C GLU A 23 -4.42 8.82 -8.07
N TRP A 24 -5.65 9.05 -7.61
CA TRP A 24 -6.09 8.54 -6.33
C TRP A 24 -6.16 7.01 -6.35
N LYS A 25 -6.73 6.40 -7.40
CA LYS A 25 -6.77 4.93 -7.53
C LYS A 25 -5.37 4.31 -7.60
N MET A 26 -4.41 4.97 -8.25
CA MET A 26 -3.01 4.57 -8.33
C MET A 26 -2.42 4.40 -6.93
N PHE A 27 -2.60 5.41 -6.07
CA PHE A 27 -2.19 5.34 -4.67
C PHE A 27 -3.07 4.39 -3.84
N ALA A 28 -4.39 4.66 -3.75
CA ALA A 28 -5.28 3.97 -2.82
C ALA A 28 -5.54 2.50 -3.13
N ARG A 29 -5.36 2.04 -4.39
CA ARG A 29 -5.74 0.67 -4.82
C ARG A 29 -4.65 -0.12 -5.52
N ARG A 30 -3.71 0.54 -6.21
CA ARG A 30 -2.70 -0.13 -7.02
C ARG A 30 -1.35 -0.24 -6.32
N ILE A 31 -0.95 0.76 -5.52
CA ILE A 31 0.40 0.82 -4.92
C ILE A 31 0.73 -0.38 -4.02
N GLN A 32 -0.23 -0.87 -3.21
CA GLN A 32 -0.05 -2.03 -2.32
C GLN A 32 0.19 -3.35 -3.09
N ARG A 33 -0.04 -3.36 -4.40
CA ARG A 33 0.21 -4.52 -5.27
C ARG A 33 1.57 -4.44 -5.96
N ASN A 34 2.26 -3.30 -5.89
CA ASN A 34 3.58 -3.12 -6.48
C ASN A 34 4.64 -3.92 -5.67
N PRO A 35 5.38 -4.85 -6.29
CA PRO A 35 6.42 -5.63 -5.61
C PRO A 35 7.56 -4.80 -5.00
N PHE A 36 8.00 -3.74 -5.70
CA PHE A 36 9.02 -2.82 -5.21
C PHE A 36 8.57 -2.11 -3.94
N VAL A 37 7.34 -1.60 -3.92
CA VAL A 37 6.75 -0.96 -2.73
C VAL A 37 6.66 -1.95 -1.57
N LYS A 38 6.23 -3.19 -1.83
CA LYS A 38 6.19 -4.23 -0.79
C LYS A 38 7.57 -4.48 -0.19
N ASN A 39 8.58 -4.67 -1.03
CA ASN A 39 9.95 -4.89 -0.56
C ASN A 39 10.46 -3.69 0.24
N HIS A 40 10.26 -2.47 -0.28
CA HIS A 40 10.65 -1.24 0.40
C HIS A 40 10.02 -1.12 1.79
N LEU A 41 8.69 -1.32 1.90
CA LEU A 41 7.99 -1.26 3.18
C LEU A 41 8.49 -2.33 4.15
N LEU A 42 8.70 -3.57 3.68
CA LEU A 42 9.17 -4.67 4.52
C LEU A 42 10.56 -4.39 5.10
N VAL A 43 11.48 -3.88 4.28
CA VAL A 43 12.83 -3.50 4.74
C VAL A 43 12.75 -2.31 5.68
N ARG A 44 12.00 -1.26 5.33
CA ARG A 44 11.84 -0.04 6.14
C ARG A 44 11.24 -0.34 7.51
N ASP A 45 10.26 -1.22 7.57
CA ASP A 45 9.56 -1.61 8.80
C ASP A 45 10.25 -2.81 9.49
N ASN A 46 11.52 -3.08 9.15
CA ASN A 46 12.38 -4.11 9.75
C ASN A 46 11.73 -5.51 9.83
N HIS A 47 11.05 -5.92 8.76
CA HIS A 47 10.34 -7.21 8.65
C HIS A 47 9.28 -7.44 9.74
N LYS A 48 8.85 -6.39 10.43
CA LYS A 48 7.85 -6.44 11.50
C LYS A 48 6.50 -5.91 11.04
N CYS A 49 5.45 -6.40 11.69
CA CYS A 49 4.12 -5.85 11.58
C CYS A 49 4.01 -4.62 12.48
N THR A 50 3.72 -3.45 11.91
CA THR A 50 3.66 -2.21 12.70
C THR A 50 2.45 -2.11 13.62
N TRP A 51 1.49 -3.05 13.52
CA TRP A 51 0.38 -3.19 14.47
C TRP A 51 0.79 -3.89 15.76
N CYS A 52 1.36 -5.09 15.66
CA CYS A 52 1.61 -5.99 16.79
C CYS A 52 3.09 -6.16 17.14
N ASP A 53 3.99 -5.57 16.36
CA ASP A 53 5.46 -5.63 16.47
C ASP A 53 6.09 -7.02 16.31
N LEU A 54 5.30 -8.03 15.92
CA LEU A 54 5.79 -9.38 15.62
C LEU A 54 6.28 -9.48 14.18
N ASP A 55 7.20 -10.43 13.95
CA ASP A 55 7.81 -10.69 12.63
C ASP A 55 6.79 -11.12 11.58
N ILE A 56 7.03 -10.75 10.33
CA ILE A 56 6.23 -11.13 9.18
C ILE A 56 6.80 -12.42 8.57
N ASP A 57 6.22 -13.57 8.94
CA ASP A 57 6.60 -14.91 8.49
C ASP A 57 5.73 -15.44 7.33
N LYS A 58 4.42 -15.16 7.37
CA LYS A 58 3.38 -15.74 6.47
C LYS A 58 2.79 -14.72 5.49
N GLY A 59 3.59 -13.72 5.15
CA GLY A 59 3.23 -12.63 4.26
C GLY A 59 2.37 -11.55 4.91
N PHE A 60 2.28 -10.41 4.23
CA PHE A 60 1.70 -9.18 4.77
C PHE A 60 0.90 -8.44 3.71
N VAL A 61 0.28 -7.35 4.13
CA VAL A 61 -0.27 -6.33 3.25
C VAL A 61 0.42 -5.01 3.53
N GLY A 62 0.65 -4.22 2.48
CA GLY A 62 0.81 -2.78 2.70
C GLY A 62 -0.53 -2.26 3.23
N HIS A 63 -0.51 -1.47 4.27
CA HIS A 63 -1.67 -0.88 4.95
C HIS A 63 -1.61 0.64 4.81
N HIS A 64 -2.73 1.26 4.43
CA HIS A 64 -2.83 2.72 4.34
C HIS A 64 -3.13 3.29 5.72
N ILE A 65 -2.31 4.22 6.17
CA ILE A 65 -2.57 5.04 7.36
C ILE A 65 -3.36 6.30 6.95
N ASP A 66 -3.28 6.67 5.67
CA ASP A 66 -3.94 7.85 5.10
C ASP A 66 -4.31 7.57 3.63
N TYR A 67 -5.59 7.71 3.28
CA TYR A 67 -6.10 7.58 1.91
C TYR A 67 -6.23 8.94 1.19
N ASP A 68 -6.00 10.06 1.88
CA ASP A 68 -6.11 11.41 1.32
C ASP A 68 -4.83 11.82 0.58
N HIS A 69 -4.49 11.07 -0.45
CA HIS A 69 -3.30 11.31 -1.26
C HIS A 69 -3.50 10.80 -2.68
N VAL A 70 -2.83 11.46 -3.62
CA VAL A 70 -2.88 11.17 -5.04
C VAL A 70 -1.47 10.88 -5.53
N CYS A 71 -1.32 9.87 -6.40
CA CYS A 71 -0.04 9.59 -7.03
C CYS A 71 0.15 10.48 -8.25
N GLU A 72 1.18 11.32 -8.24
CA GLU A 72 1.47 12.24 -9.33
C GLU A 72 2.33 11.61 -10.44
N TYR A 73 3.07 10.54 -10.13
CA TYR A 73 3.93 9.86 -11.08
C TYR A 73 3.12 9.00 -12.06
N LYS A 74 3.08 9.40 -13.34
CA LYS A 74 2.16 8.83 -14.35
C LYS A 74 2.66 7.56 -15.04
N VAL A 75 3.93 7.19 -14.87
CA VAL A 75 4.49 6.00 -15.52
C VAL A 75 3.93 4.75 -14.84
N MET A 76 3.45 3.80 -15.65
CA MET A 76 2.85 2.55 -15.19
C MET A 76 3.70 1.38 -15.65
N ARG A 77 3.73 0.33 -14.83
CA ARG A 77 4.44 -0.93 -15.11
C ARG A 77 3.54 -2.13 -14.86
N GLU A 78 3.80 -3.20 -15.58
CA GLU A 78 3.08 -4.46 -15.42
C GLU A 78 3.91 -5.52 -14.72
N TYR A 79 3.28 -6.24 -13.80
CA TYR A 79 3.88 -7.37 -13.11
C TYR A 79 3.01 -8.61 -13.24
N ARG A 80 3.64 -9.79 -13.31
CA ARG A 80 2.93 -11.06 -13.17
C ARG A 80 2.38 -11.18 -11.74
N SER A 81 1.10 -11.50 -11.62
CA SER A 81 0.42 -11.76 -10.35
C SER A 81 -0.61 -12.89 -10.55
N PRO A 82 -0.11 -14.12 -10.80
CA PRO A 82 -0.96 -15.26 -11.10
C PRO A 82 -1.86 -15.61 -9.93
N THR A 83 -3.04 -16.15 -10.24
CA THR A 83 -3.91 -16.83 -9.27
C THR A 83 -4.28 -18.20 -9.83
N PHE A 84 -4.77 -19.11 -8.97
CA PHE A 84 -5.23 -20.43 -9.43
C PHE A 84 -6.23 -20.33 -10.60
N LYS A 85 -7.20 -19.41 -10.49
CA LYS A 85 -8.20 -19.16 -11.54
C LYS A 85 -7.66 -18.40 -12.77
N ARG A 86 -6.55 -17.67 -12.63
CA ARG A 86 -5.96 -16.82 -13.69
C ARG A 86 -4.43 -16.92 -13.66
N PRO A 87 -3.85 -18.01 -14.20
CA PRO A 87 -2.41 -18.28 -14.10
C PRO A 87 -1.55 -17.31 -14.93
N LYS A 88 -2.12 -16.65 -15.95
CA LYS A 88 -1.43 -15.65 -16.78
C LYS A 88 -1.77 -14.20 -16.37
N ARG A 89 -2.33 -13.98 -15.18
CA ARG A 89 -2.78 -12.65 -14.75
C ARG A 89 -1.62 -11.68 -14.62
N MET A 90 -1.75 -10.54 -15.29
CA MET A 90 -0.91 -9.35 -15.11
C MET A 90 -1.65 -8.32 -14.25
N ILE A 91 -0.89 -7.51 -13.52
CA ILE A 91 -1.40 -6.33 -12.82
C ILE A 91 -0.64 -5.10 -13.29
N LYS A 92 -1.37 -4.02 -13.54
CA LYS A 92 -0.82 -2.70 -13.87
C LYS A 92 -0.79 -1.83 -12.63
N VAL A 93 0.39 -1.33 -12.27
CA VAL A 93 0.65 -0.50 -11.08
C VAL A 93 1.56 0.67 -11.45
N PRO A 94 1.62 1.76 -10.64
CA PRO A 94 2.60 2.82 -10.88
C PRO A 94 4.02 2.27 -10.84
N ASP A 95 4.91 2.78 -11.68
CA ASP A 95 6.32 2.38 -11.71
C ASP A 95 7.11 3.02 -10.56
N CYS A 96 6.87 2.53 -9.34
CA CYS A 96 7.43 3.09 -8.12
C CYS A 96 8.96 2.95 -8.02
N GLU A 97 9.55 2.00 -8.74
CA GLU A 97 11.01 1.81 -8.77
C GLU A 97 11.67 3.01 -9.46
N SER A 98 11.27 3.30 -10.70
CA SER A 98 11.72 4.49 -11.43
C SER A 98 11.36 5.79 -10.70
N CYS A 99 10.17 5.85 -10.07
CA CYS A 99 9.76 7.01 -9.26
C CYS A 99 10.70 7.25 -8.08
N SER A 100 11.13 6.20 -7.37
CA SER A 100 12.01 6.34 -6.20
C SER A 100 13.37 6.96 -6.53
N ILE A 101 13.83 6.79 -7.78
CA ILE A 101 15.10 7.32 -8.29
C ILE A 101 14.89 8.73 -8.85
N ALA A 102 13.92 8.89 -9.76
CA ALA A 102 13.73 10.13 -10.51
C ALA A 102 12.95 11.21 -9.73
N ASN A 103 12.12 10.82 -8.77
CA ASN A 103 11.21 11.69 -8.03
C ASN A 103 11.10 11.21 -6.56
N SER A 104 12.24 11.12 -5.87
CA SER A 104 12.35 10.58 -4.51
C SER A 104 11.41 11.24 -3.49
N ASN A 105 11.11 12.54 -3.64
CA ASN A 105 10.14 13.25 -2.80
C ASN A 105 8.72 12.71 -2.96
N LEU A 106 8.22 12.58 -4.20
CA LEU A 106 6.90 12.01 -4.48
C LEU A 106 6.78 10.57 -3.96
N PHE A 107 7.84 9.78 -4.15
CA PHE A 107 7.89 8.42 -3.61
C PHE A 107 7.82 8.41 -2.08
N SER A 108 8.60 9.26 -1.41
CA SER A 108 8.64 9.37 0.05
C SER A 108 7.30 9.80 0.63
N GLU A 109 6.59 10.72 -0.04
CA GLU A 109 5.24 11.13 0.35
C GLU A 109 4.22 9.99 0.27
N CYS A 110 4.30 9.14 -0.76
CA CYS A 110 3.47 7.93 -0.84
C CYS A 110 3.81 6.95 0.28
N MET A 111 5.11 6.74 0.55
CA MET A 111 5.57 5.75 1.54
C MET A 111 5.23 6.16 2.97
N SER A 112 5.24 7.46 3.31
CA SER A 112 4.89 7.94 4.65
C SER A 112 3.43 7.66 5.06
N LYS A 113 2.58 7.30 4.10
CA LYS A 113 1.16 6.98 4.29
C LYS A 113 0.88 5.48 4.27
N LEU A 114 1.91 4.66 4.16
CA LEU A 114 1.85 3.20 4.06
C LEU A 114 2.70 2.53 5.12
N THR A 115 2.33 1.32 5.53
CA THR A 115 3.10 0.48 6.45
C THR A 115 2.85 -1.01 6.24
N THR A 116 3.65 -1.88 6.83
CA THR A 116 3.44 -3.34 6.81
C THR A 116 2.58 -3.82 7.98
N VAL A 117 1.60 -4.66 7.67
CA VAL A 117 0.84 -5.38 8.71
C VAL A 117 0.55 -6.82 8.29
N HIS A 118 0.46 -7.74 9.26
CA HIS A 118 -0.07 -9.08 8.97
C HIS A 118 -1.49 -8.97 8.41
N LYS A 119 -1.88 -9.93 7.57
CA LYS A 119 -3.25 -10.00 7.03
C LYS A 119 -4.31 -10.03 8.12
N LEU A 120 -4.07 -10.75 9.22
CA LEU A 120 -4.98 -10.81 10.37
C LEU A 120 -5.05 -9.49 11.13
N CYS A 121 -3.90 -8.83 11.35
CA CYS A 121 -3.86 -7.50 11.98
C CYS A 121 -4.61 -6.47 11.13
N ASN A 122 -4.47 -6.51 9.80
CA ASN A 122 -5.25 -5.66 8.91
C ASN A 122 -6.77 -5.84 9.09
N TYR A 123 -7.21 -7.10 9.27
CA TYR A 123 -8.61 -7.41 9.56
C TYR A 123 -9.07 -6.83 10.91
N LYS A 124 -8.25 -6.99 11.96
CA LYS A 124 -8.51 -6.43 13.29
C LYS A 124 -8.66 -4.92 13.26
N ILE A 125 -7.71 -4.22 12.61
CA ILE A 125 -7.75 -2.76 12.43
C ILE A 125 -9.04 -2.33 11.73
N ALA A 126 -9.42 -3.00 10.63
CA ALA A 126 -10.64 -2.68 9.89
C ALA A 126 -11.94 -2.92 10.67
N LYS A 127 -11.90 -3.74 11.73
CA LYS A 127 -13.04 -4.06 12.59
C LYS A 127 -12.99 -3.35 13.94
N HIS A 128 -11.96 -2.53 14.19
CA HIS A 128 -11.71 -1.92 15.50
C HIS A 128 -11.70 -2.96 16.63
N LEU A 129 -11.07 -4.11 16.37
CA LEU A 129 -10.89 -5.17 17.36
C LEU A 129 -9.48 -5.07 17.94
N ASP A 130 -9.38 -5.15 19.27
CA ASP A 130 -8.11 -5.29 19.99
C ASP A 130 -7.59 -6.74 19.84
#